data_AF-A0A656D6W6-F1
#
_entry.id   AF-A0A656D6W6-F1
#
_cell.length_a   1.000
_cell.length_b   1.000
_cell.length_c   1.000
_cell.angle_alpha   90.00
_cell.angle_beta   90.00
_cell.angle_gamma   90.00
#
_symmetry.space_group_name_H-M   'P 1'
#
loop_
_entity.id
_entity.type
_entity.pdbx_description
1 polymer ?
#
loop_
_entity_poly.entity_id
_entity_poly.type
_entity_poly.pdbx_seq_one_letter_code
_entity_poly.pdbx_strand_id
1 'polypeptide(L)'
;ETGTGKELIARYIHEKSPRKDGPFIAINCGAIPKDLVESELFGYERGAFTGATEKMKQGKFELAHGGTLLLDEIGELNPEAQVKLLRVLQDKKFYQLMSGLSLQQIKTSKKK
;
A
#
# COMPACT_ATOMS: atom_id res chain seq x y z
N GLU A 1 18.43 -12.92 -4.66
CA GLU A 1 19.20 -11.94 -3.88
C GLU A 1 18.26 -11.14 -2.97
N THR A 2 17.85 -11.76 -1.88
CA THR A 2 16.98 -11.17 -0.85
C THR A 2 17.85 -10.98 0.39
N GLY A 3 18.35 -9.77 0.66
CA GLY A 3 19.23 -9.59 1.83
C GLY A 3 20.06 -8.30 1.94
N THR A 4 19.95 -7.32 1.05
CA THR A 4 20.84 -6.13 1.08
C THR A 4 20.50 -5.08 2.15
N GLY A 5 19.71 -5.41 3.18
CA GLY A 5 19.39 -4.49 4.28
C GLY A 5 18.51 -3.29 3.93
N LYS A 6 17.86 -3.27 2.76
CA LYS A 6 16.94 -2.20 2.33
C LYS A 6 15.81 -1.96 3.34
N GLU A 7 15.25 -3.04 3.88
CA GLU A 7 14.22 -2.94 4.92
C GLU A 7 14.76 -2.31 6.20
N LEU A 8 15.98 -2.64 6.63
CA LEU A 8 16.60 -2.04 7.82
C LEU A 8 16.77 -0.52 7.64
N ILE A 9 17.21 -0.09 6.45
CA ILE A 9 17.32 1.34 6.12
C ILE A 9 15.93 1.99 6.13
N ALA A 10 14.93 1.36 5.54
CA ALA A 10 13.57 1.89 5.51
C ALA A 10 12.95 2.02 6.91
N ARG A 11 13.19 1.03 7.79
CA ARG A 11 12.79 1.09 9.20
C ARG A 11 13.49 2.21 9.93
N TYR A 12 14.80 2.35 9.75
CA TYR A 12 15.58 3.45 10.31
C TYR A 12 15.04 4.81 9.84
N ILE A 13 14.72 4.97 8.56
CA ILE A 13 14.10 6.19 8.02
C ILE A 13 12.76 6.45 8.70
N HIS A 14 11.92 5.43 8.88
CA HIS A 14 10.64 5.56 9.55
C HIS A 14 10.80 6.01 11.02
N GLU A 15 11.68 5.36 11.79
CA GLU A 15 11.96 5.68 13.20
C GLU A 15 12.50 7.11 13.40
N LYS A 16 13.23 7.64 12.40
CA LYS A 16 13.74 9.02 12.40
C LYS A 16 12.78 10.03 11.77
N SER A 17 11.66 9.58 11.21
CA SER A 17 10.68 10.46 10.60
C SER A 17 9.71 11.04 11.64
N PRO A 18 8.98 12.12 11.30
CA PRO A 18 7.86 12.60 12.10
C PRO A 18 6.69 11.59 12.25
N ARG A 19 6.74 10.46 11.53
CA ARG A 19 5.70 9.42 11.52
C ARG A 19 6.12 8.17 12.31
N LYS A 20 7.18 8.24 13.10
CA LYS A 20 7.74 7.12 13.88
C LYS A 20 6.75 6.43 14.82
N ASP A 21 5.72 7.15 15.26
CA ASP A 21 4.67 6.62 16.15
C ASP A 21 3.50 6.01 15.36
N GLY A 22 3.53 6.08 14.02
CA GLY A 22 2.57 5.48 13.11
C GLY A 22 3.01 4.09 12.62
N PRO A 23 2.17 3.39 11.86
CA PRO A 23 2.48 2.05 11.37
C PRO A 23 3.65 2.04 10.38
N PHE A 24 4.49 1.00 10.44
CA PHE A 24 5.44 0.66 9.38
C PHE A 24 5.00 -0.64 8.71
N ILE A 25 4.54 -0.54 7.48
CA ILE A 25 4.13 -1.70 6.67
C ILE A 25 5.18 -1.91 5.58
N ALA A 26 5.72 -3.12 5.50
CA ALA A 26 6.61 -3.52 4.40
C ALA A 26 5.94 -4.60 3.57
N ILE A 27 6.07 -4.48 2.25
CA ILE A 27 5.57 -5.45 1.28
C ILE A 27 6.63 -5.67 0.21
N ASN A 28 6.91 -6.94 -0.10
CA ASN A 28 7.67 -7.30 -1.29
C ASN A 28 6.65 -7.57 -2.43
N CYS A 29 6.68 -6.73 -3.46
CA CYS A 29 5.74 -6.80 -4.58
C CYS A 29 5.97 -8.05 -5.45
N GLY A 30 7.20 -8.54 -5.55
CA GLY A 30 7.54 -9.76 -6.29
C GLY A 30 7.06 -11.05 -5.60
N ALA A 31 6.80 -11.00 -4.29
CA ALA A 31 6.31 -12.15 -3.53
C ALA A 31 4.78 -12.37 -3.63
N ILE A 32 4.06 -11.45 -4.27
CA ILE A 32 2.59 -11.49 -4.36
C ILE A 32 2.17 -11.91 -5.77
N PRO A 33 1.23 -12.86 -5.90
CA PRO A 33 0.65 -13.21 -7.19
C PRO A 33 0.12 -11.97 -7.93
N LYS A 34 0.42 -11.86 -9.24
CA LYS A 34 0.12 -10.66 -10.04
C LYS A 34 -1.37 -10.32 -10.10
N ASP A 35 -2.24 -11.32 -9.95
CA ASP A 35 -3.70 -11.21 -9.88
C ASP A 35 -4.20 -10.74 -8.51
N LEU A 36 -3.41 -10.92 -7.45
CA LEU A 36 -3.77 -10.51 -6.08
C LEU A 36 -3.17 -9.18 -5.66
N VAL A 37 -2.11 -8.72 -6.34
CA VAL A 37 -1.33 -7.53 -5.93
C VAL A 37 -2.18 -6.29 -5.71
N GLU A 38 -3.21 -6.08 -6.51
CA GLU A 38 -4.11 -4.95 -6.35
C GLU A 38 -4.96 -5.06 -5.09
N SER A 39 -5.52 -6.24 -4.85
CA SER A 39 -6.37 -6.51 -3.69
C SER A 39 -5.57 -6.42 -2.38
N GLU A 40 -4.29 -6.78 -2.41
CA GLU A 40 -3.37 -6.62 -1.28
C GLU A 40 -3.05 -5.15 -1.02
N LEU A 41 -2.72 -4.38 -2.06
CA LEU A 41 -2.33 -2.98 -1.90
C LEU A 41 -3.50 -2.08 -1.53
N PHE A 42 -4.63 -2.24 -2.21
CA PHE A 42 -5.77 -1.31 -2.14
C PHE A 42 -6.94 -1.84 -1.34
N GLY A 43 -6.99 -3.13 -1.04
CA GLY A 43 -8.12 -3.76 -0.36
C GLY A 43 -9.30 -3.98 -1.30
N TYR A 44 -10.31 -4.68 -0.80
CA TYR A 44 -11.53 -4.97 -1.54
C TYR A 44 -12.73 -5.11 -0.61
N GLU A 45 -13.91 -4.87 -1.15
CA GLU A 45 -15.18 -5.24 -0.51
C GLU A 45 -15.74 -6.53 -1.13
N ARG A 46 -16.63 -7.21 -0.38
CA ARG A 46 -17.30 -8.41 -0.87
C ARG A 46 -17.94 -8.16 -2.24
N GLY A 47 -17.67 -9.07 -3.17
CA GLY A 47 -18.20 -9.00 -4.53
C GLY A 47 -17.27 -8.33 -5.53
N ALA A 48 -16.15 -7.73 -5.10
CA ALA A 48 -15.23 -7.01 -5.99
C ALA A 48 -14.72 -7.81 -7.19
N PHE A 49 -14.56 -9.12 -7.00
CA PHE A 49 -14.19 -10.07 -8.03
C PHE A 49 -14.71 -11.46 -7.64
N THR A 50 -14.69 -12.39 -8.59
CA THR A 50 -15.03 -13.79 -8.34
C THR A 50 -14.03 -14.39 -7.34
N GLY A 51 -14.47 -14.62 -6.10
CA GLY A 51 -13.61 -15.07 -5.00
C GLY A 51 -13.47 -14.09 -3.83
N ALA A 52 -13.99 -12.85 -3.96
CA ALA A 52 -14.08 -11.87 -2.88
C ALA A 52 -15.13 -12.30 -1.83
N THR A 53 -14.78 -13.29 -1.01
CA THR A 53 -15.66 -13.91 -0.01
C THR A 53 -15.68 -13.16 1.32
N GLU A 54 -14.57 -12.50 1.66
CA GLU A 54 -14.49 -11.65 2.85
C GLU A 54 -15.40 -10.43 2.70
N LYS A 55 -16.04 -10.03 3.81
CA LYS A 55 -16.94 -8.86 3.83
C LYS A 55 -16.21 -7.59 3.39
N MET A 56 -14.98 -7.42 3.87
CA MET A 56 -14.07 -6.32 3.55
C MET A 56 -12.65 -6.73 3.93
N LYS A 57 -11.69 -6.42 3.07
CA LYS A 57 -10.26 -6.55 3.34
C LYS A 57 -9.58 -5.19 3.20
N GLN A 58 -8.91 -4.75 4.25
CA GLN A 58 -8.12 -3.51 4.20
C GLN A 58 -6.85 -3.71 3.38
N GLY A 59 -6.55 -2.74 2.52
CA GLY A 59 -5.32 -2.73 1.72
C GLY A 59 -4.10 -2.29 2.54
N LYS A 60 -2.89 -2.59 2.06
CA LYS A 60 -1.66 -2.12 2.70
C LYS A 60 -1.57 -0.59 2.81
N PHE A 61 -2.14 0.16 1.87
CA PHE A 61 -2.22 1.62 1.96
C PHE A 61 -3.05 2.09 3.16
N GLU A 62 -4.14 1.39 3.45
CA GLU A 62 -5.00 1.67 4.59
C GLU A 62 -4.30 1.32 5.91
N LEU A 63 -3.69 0.13 5.96
CA LEU A 63 -2.93 -0.33 7.13
C LEU A 63 -1.73 0.57 7.44
N ALA A 64 -1.13 1.19 6.43
CA ALA A 64 -0.01 2.13 6.57
C ALA A 64 -0.46 3.58 6.81
N HIS A 65 -1.76 3.85 6.92
CA HIS A 65 -2.27 5.21 7.05
C HIS A 65 -1.68 5.91 8.29
N GLY A 66 -1.20 7.15 8.09
CA GLY A 66 -0.52 7.92 9.14
C GLY A 66 0.93 7.50 9.40
N GLY A 67 1.42 6.44 8.78
CA GLY A 67 2.77 5.90 8.93
C GLY A 67 3.56 5.85 7.62
N THR A 68 4.24 4.73 7.40
CA THR A 68 5.11 4.46 6.24
C THR A 68 4.77 3.12 5.60
N LEU A 69 4.64 3.11 4.27
CA LEU A 69 4.56 1.89 3.45
C LEU A 69 5.85 1.76 2.64
N LEU A 70 6.60 0.68 2.86
CA LEU A 70 7.74 0.28 2.04
C LEU A 70 7.27 -0.67 0.95
N LEU A 71 7.52 -0.30 -0.32
CA LEU A 71 7.29 -1.15 -1.49
C LEU A 71 8.65 -1.66 -2.00
N ASP A 72 9.01 -2.89 -1.64
CA ASP A 72 10.21 -3.55 -2.19
C ASP A 72 9.89 -4.23 -3.52
N GLU A 73 10.88 -4.31 -4.40
CA GLU A 73 10.72 -4.87 -5.76
C GLU A 73 9.55 -4.24 -6.55
N ILE A 74 9.38 -2.91 -6.44
CA ILE A 74 8.28 -2.18 -7.08
C ILE A 74 8.17 -2.37 -8.61
N GLY A 75 9.26 -2.78 -9.27
CA GLY A 75 9.27 -3.12 -10.69
C GLY A 75 8.45 -4.36 -11.05
N GLU A 76 8.13 -5.23 -10.07
CA GLU A 76 7.32 -6.43 -10.27
C GLU A 76 5.81 -6.14 -10.30
N LEU A 77 5.40 -4.90 -9.97
CA LEU A 77 4.00 -4.49 -10.09
C LEU A 77 3.54 -4.58 -11.54
N ASN A 78 2.35 -5.15 -11.76
CA ASN A 78 1.71 -5.15 -13.07
C ASN A 78 1.38 -3.69 -13.51
N PRO A 79 1.20 -3.41 -14.82
CA PRO A 79 0.97 -2.05 -15.30
C PRO A 79 -0.27 -1.37 -14.68
N GLU A 80 -1.32 -2.13 -14.38
CA GLU A 80 -2.55 -1.60 -13.80
C GLU A 80 -2.33 -1.09 -12.36
N ALA A 81 -1.62 -1.87 -11.54
CA ALA A 81 -1.22 -1.51 -10.19
C ALA A 81 -0.27 -0.30 -10.18
N GLN A 82 0.63 -0.20 -11.16
CA GLN A 82 1.51 0.97 -11.30
C GLN A 82 0.72 2.26 -11.60
N VAL A 83 -0.30 2.20 -12.46
CA VAL A 83 -1.19 3.36 -12.74
C VAL A 83 -1.96 3.77 -11.48
N LYS A 84 -2.49 2.81 -10.72
CA LYS A 84 -3.19 3.10 -9.46
C LYS A 84 -2.24 3.69 -8.42
N LEU A 85 -1.04 3.11 -8.26
CA LEU A 85 0.01 3.64 -7.40
C LEU A 85 0.37 5.09 -7.74
N LEU A 86 0.50 5.41 -9.04
CA LEU A 86 0.78 6.77 -9.49
C LEU A 86 -0.30 7.76 -9.02
N ARG A 87 -1.59 7.40 -9.16
CA ARG A 87 -2.71 8.21 -8.66
C ARG A 87 -2.62 8.42 -7.15
N VAL A 88 -2.26 7.37 -6.41
CA VAL A 88 -2.05 7.46 -4.96
C VAL A 88 -0.96 8.48 -4.60
N LEU A 89 0.15 8.46 -5.32
CA LEU A 89 1.28 9.35 -5.07
C LEU A 89 0.96 10.80 -5.44
N GLN A 90 0.21 11.02 -6.52
CA GLN A 90 -0.19 12.35 -7.00
C GLN A 90 -1.26 12.98 -6.12
N ASP A 91 -2.38 12.28 -5.91
CA ASP A 91 -3.57 12.83 -5.25
C ASP A 91 -3.52 12.71 -3.73
N LYS A 92 -2.56 11.93 -3.21
CA LYS A 92 -2.53 11.46 -1.81
C LYS A 92 -3.85 10.79 -1.44
N LYS A 93 -4.47 10.07 -2.37
CA LYS A 93 -5.74 9.38 -2.17
C LYS A 93 -5.77 8.07 -2.93
N PHE A 94 -6.50 7.08 -2.40
CA PHE A 94 -6.75 5.83 -3.11
C PHE A 94 -8.19 5.36 -2.91
N TYR A 95 -8.60 4.42 -3.73
CA TYR A 95 -9.92 3.78 -3.72
C TYR A 95 -9.75 2.28 -3.50
N GLN A 96 -10.61 1.67 -2.68
CA GLN A 96 -10.69 0.22 -2.55
C GLN A 96 -11.33 -0.40 -3.80
N LEU A 97 -10.98 -1.66 -4.11
CA LEU A 97 -11.61 -2.39 -5.21
C LEU A 97 -13.10 -2.61 -4.91
N MET A 98 -13.94 -2.15 -5.85
CA MET A 98 -15.42 -2.16 -5.86
C MET A 98 -16.18 -1.05 -5.11
N SER A 99 -15.55 -0.18 -4.33
CA SER A 99 -16.28 0.99 -3.81
C SER A 99 -16.17 2.15 -4.79
N GLY A 100 -17.25 2.47 -5.52
CA GLY A 100 -17.31 3.63 -6.42
C GLY A 100 -17.17 4.99 -5.73
N LEU A 101 -16.99 5.05 -4.41
CA LEU A 101 -17.17 6.29 -3.63
C LEU A 101 -16.29 6.47 -2.38
N SER A 102 -15.43 5.52 -1.96
CA SER A 102 -14.60 5.72 -0.75
C SER A 102 -13.20 6.27 -1.07
N LEU A 103 -13.10 7.60 -1.14
CA LEU A 103 -11.82 8.30 -1.22
C LEU A 103 -11.13 8.28 0.13
N GLN A 104 -10.07 7.48 0.28
CA GLN A 104 -9.24 7.51 1.48
C GLN A 104 -8.07 8.48 1.30
N GLN A 105 -8.01 9.52 2.13
CA GLN A 105 -6.90 10.47 2.12
C GLN A 105 -5.69 9.90 2.85
N ILE A 106 -4.52 9.95 2.24
CA ILE A 106 -3.25 9.59 2.87
C ILE A 106 -2.79 10.80 3.67
N LYS A 107 -2.79 10.66 5.00
CA LYS A 107 -2.16 11.65 5.88
C LYS A 107 -0.65 11.61 5.64
N THR A 108 -0.12 12.70 5.07
CA THR A 108 1.31 12.94 5.06
C THR A 108 1.68 13.81 6.25
N SER A 109 2.83 13.57 6.86
CA SER A 109 3.31 14.43 7.93
C SER A 109 3.39 15.87 7.42
N LYS A 110 2.63 16.78 8.02
CA LYS A 110 2.87 18.21 7.86
C LYS A 110 4.26 18.49 8.42
N LYS A 111 5.16 19.06 7.60
CA LYS A 111 6.34 19.74 8.13
C LYS A 111 5.81 20.86 9.03
N LYS A 112 6.15 20.83 10.32
CA LYS A 112 6.19 22.07 11.11
C LYS A 112 7.35 22.91 10.61
#